data_AF-A0A3A9A7T7-F1
#
_entry.id   AF-A0A3A9A7T7-F1
#
_cell.length_a   1.000
_cell.length_b   1.000
_cell.length_c   1.000
_cell.angle_alpha   90.00
_cell.angle_beta   90.00
_cell.angle_gamma   90.00
#
_symmetry.space_group_name_H-M   'P 1'
#
loop_
_entity.id
_entity.type
_entity.pdbx_description
1 polymer ?
#
loop_
_entity_poly.entity_id
_entity_poly.type
_entity_poly.pdbx_seq_one_letter_code
_entity_poly.pdbx_strand_id
1 'polypeptide(L)'
;STSRLKGKEVCPTHYIRAVVLEQGVFAHLRLTVACVANHEEQFRKAMGAKQKADAKRELTAKRRQLTQAERRIAELDRLFKRIYEDNANGKLSDSRFQMLSDDYEQEQEELREKLLQLNEEINRQEEQAENIERFISKVHEYLDMDELTPAVLNDMVKAVYVHMPETSNGHREQQIDI
;
A
#
# COMPACT_ATOMS: atom_id res chain seq x y z
N SER A 1 -1.30 14.27 19.79
CA SER A 1 -2.69 13.84 20.01
C SER A 1 -3.57 14.39 18.91
N THR A 2 -4.62 13.66 18.52
CA THR A 2 -5.59 14.05 17.50
C THR A 2 -6.27 15.37 17.83
N SER A 3 -6.55 15.62 19.12
CA SER A 3 -7.09 16.89 19.63
C SER A 3 -6.20 18.11 19.37
N ARG A 4 -4.87 17.94 19.36
CA ARG A 4 -3.90 19.01 19.10
C ARG A 4 -3.74 19.30 17.60
N LEU A 5 -3.95 18.30 16.75
CA LEU A 5 -3.78 18.40 15.30
C LEU A 5 -5.08 18.76 14.57
N LYS A 6 -6.23 18.28 15.04
CA LYS A 6 -7.55 18.40 14.37
C LYS A 6 -8.59 19.19 15.17
N GLY A 7 -8.24 19.67 16.37
CA GLY A 7 -9.13 20.47 17.22
C GLY A 7 -9.98 19.64 18.20
N LYS A 8 -10.52 20.31 19.21
CA LYS A 8 -11.26 19.69 20.33
C LYS A 8 -12.66 19.18 19.94
N GLU A 9 -13.22 19.66 18.83
CA GLU A 9 -14.53 19.19 18.32
C GLU A 9 -14.45 17.78 17.74
N VAL A 10 -13.30 17.41 17.17
CA VAL A 10 -13.07 16.08 16.59
C VAL A 10 -12.68 15.06 17.67
N CYS A 11 -11.95 15.51 18.70
CA CYS A 11 -11.49 14.62 19.74
C CYS A 11 -11.26 15.40 21.07
N PRO A 12 -11.96 15.04 22.15
CA PRO A 12 -11.74 15.68 23.44
C PRO A 12 -10.35 15.34 23.98
N THR A 13 -9.85 16.18 24.89
CA THR A 13 -8.52 15.97 25.49
C THR A 13 -8.58 14.79 26.44
N HIS A 14 -7.94 13.69 26.06
CA HIS A 14 -7.81 12.49 26.87
C HIS A 14 -6.36 12.00 26.84
N TYR A 15 -5.99 11.20 27.83
CA TYR A 15 -4.64 10.66 27.98
C TYR A 15 -4.69 9.25 28.51
N ILE A 16 -3.73 8.40 28.14
CA ILE A 16 -3.53 7.08 28.74
C ILE A 16 -2.15 7.05 29.39
N ARG A 17 -1.99 6.27 30.47
CA ARG A 17 -0.69 6.07 31.11
C ARG A 17 0.17 5.18 30.21
N ALA A 18 1.41 5.60 29.96
CA ALA A 18 2.34 4.86 29.10
C ALA A 18 2.51 3.40 29.54
N VAL A 19 2.74 3.16 30.83
CA VAL A 19 2.88 1.81 31.40
C VAL A 19 1.68 0.91 31.11
N VAL A 20 0.46 1.46 31.16
CA VAL A 20 -0.77 0.70 30.89
C VAL A 20 -0.89 0.38 29.40
N LEU A 21 -0.56 1.34 28.53
CA LEU A 21 -0.56 1.15 27.09
C LEU A 21 0.47 0.10 26.67
N GLU A 22 1.70 0.19 27.19
CA GLU A 22 2.78 -0.75 26.92
C GLU A 22 2.41 -2.17 27.35
N GLN A 23 1.87 -2.34 28.55
CA GLN A 23 1.40 -3.64 29.03
C GLN A 23 0.27 -4.21 28.18
N GLY A 24 -0.70 -3.38 27.80
CA GLY A 24 -1.81 -3.79 26.95
C GLY A 24 -1.35 -4.21 25.55
N VAL A 25 -0.46 -3.42 24.95
CA VAL A 25 0.12 -3.71 23.62
C VAL A 25 0.98 -4.96 23.66
N PHE A 26 1.81 -5.12 24.69
CA PHE A 26 2.63 -6.31 24.86
C PHE A 26 1.80 -7.58 25.05
N ALA A 27 0.76 -7.53 25.89
CA ALA A 27 -0.14 -8.67 26.09
C ALA A 27 -0.88 -9.05 24.79
N HIS A 28 -1.35 -8.06 24.04
CA HIS A 28 -2.00 -8.28 22.75
C HIS A 28 -1.02 -8.90 21.74
N LEU A 29 0.20 -8.38 21.62
CA LEU A 29 1.20 -8.91 20.72
C LEU A 29 1.58 -10.35 21.05
N ARG A 30 1.79 -10.69 22.33
CA ARG A 30 2.06 -12.07 22.74
C ARG A 30 0.92 -13.01 22.38
N LEU A 31 -0.32 -12.58 22.59
CA LEU A 31 -1.49 -13.37 22.23
C LEU A 31 -1.59 -13.55 20.71
N THR A 32 -1.35 -12.50 19.93
CA THR A 32 -1.36 -12.55 18.46
C THR A 32 -0.24 -13.45 17.93
N VAL A 33 0.99 -13.30 18.42
CA VAL A 33 2.13 -14.16 18.06
C VAL A 33 1.83 -15.63 18.37
N ALA A 34 1.36 -15.92 19.58
CA ALA A 34 1.00 -17.29 19.97
C ALA A 34 -0.15 -17.86 19.12
N CYS A 35 -1.16 -17.05 18.81
CA CYS A 35 -2.29 -17.47 17.98
C CYS A 35 -1.84 -17.80 16.56
N VAL A 36 -1.02 -16.92 15.96
CA VAL A 36 -0.51 -17.13 14.59
C VAL A 36 0.44 -18.31 14.53
N ALA A 37 1.35 -18.48 15.50
CA ALA A 37 2.26 -19.61 15.54
C ALA A 37 1.54 -20.96 15.70
N ASN A 38 0.50 -21.03 16.52
CA ASN A 38 -0.27 -22.27 16.74
C ASN A 38 -1.26 -22.59 15.60
N HIS A 39 -1.64 -21.58 14.82
CA HIS A 39 -2.65 -21.71 13.76
C HIS A 39 -2.18 -21.12 12.43
N GLU A 40 -0.89 -21.26 12.10
CA GLU A 40 -0.25 -20.60 10.98
C GLU A 40 -0.91 -20.93 9.63
N GLU A 41 -1.28 -22.19 9.40
CA GLU A 41 -1.96 -22.60 8.18
C GLU A 41 -3.36 -21.96 8.06
N GLN A 42 -4.09 -21.86 9.17
CA GLN A 42 -5.41 -21.22 9.21
C GLN A 42 -5.28 -19.71 9.04
N PHE A 43 -4.24 -19.09 9.60
CA PHE A 43 -3.91 -17.68 9.41
C PHE A 43 -3.55 -17.39 7.95
N ARG A 44 -2.64 -18.19 7.35
CA ARG A 44 -2.34 -18.13 5.91
C ARG A 44 -3.59 -18.32 5.07
N LYS A 45 -4.49 -19.22 5.46
CA LYS A 45 -5.73 -19.43 4.73
C LYS A 45 -6.70 -18.27 4.91
N ALA A 46 -6.86 -17.70 6.10
CA ALA A 46 -7.75 -16.57 6.35
C ALA A 46 -7.25 -15.28 5.68
N MET A 47 -5.95 -15.00 5.79
CA MET A 47 -5.31 -13.83 5.19
C MET A 47 -5.07 -14.01 3.69
N GLY A 48 -4.70 -15.21 3.26
CA GLY A 48 -4.47 -15.56 1.85
C GLY A 48 -5.74 -15.89 1.05
N ALA A 49 -6.84 -16.31 1.67
CA ALA A 49 -8.13 -16.47 0.98
C ALA A 49 -8.71 -15.14 0.52
N LYS A 50 -8.38 -14.03 1.20
CA LYS A 50 -8.68 -12.67 0.73
C LYS A 50 -7.83 -12.25 -0.46
N GLN A 51 -6.68 -12.89 -0.71
CA GLN A 51 -5.72 -12.55 -1.77
C GLN A 51 -5.71 -13.54 -2.96
N LYS A 52 -6.57 -14.56 -3.00
CA LYS A 52 -6.43 -15.66 -3.97
C LYS A 52 -7.14 -15.43 -5.31
N ALA A 53 -6.47 -15.97 -6.34
CA ALA A 53 -6.82 -16.05 -7.76
C ALA A 53 -7.18 -14.73 -8.45
N ASP A 54 -8.13 -13.97 -7.94
CA ASP A 54 -8.62 -12.75 -8.58
C ASP A 54 -7.59 -11.63 -8.48
N ALA A 55 -6.97 -11.42 -7.30
CA ALA A 55 -5.86 -10.47 -7.17
C ALA A 55 -4.66 -10.85 -8.06
N LYS A 56 -4.34 -12.15 -8.16
CA LYS A 56 -3.26 -12.63 -9.05
C LYS A 56 -3.60 -12.43 -10.54
N ARG A 57 -4.86 -12.70 -10.93
CA ARG A 57 -5.35 -12.47 -12.29
C ARG A 57 -5.35 -10.99 -12.63
N GLU A 58 -5.81 -10.16 -11.71
CA GLU A 58 -5.83 -8.70 -11.83
C GLU A 58 -4.42 -8.14 -11.97
N LEU A 59 -3.48 -8.57 -11.12
CA LEU A 59 -2.08 -8.17 -11.19
C LEU A 59 -1.42 -8.63 -12.50
N THR A 60 -1.74 -9.83 -12.97
CA THR A 60 -1.29 -10.32 -14.28
C THR A 60 -1.87 -9.48 -15.43
N ALA A 61 -3.14 -9.09 -15.34
CA ALA A 61 -3.80 -8.22 -16.31
C ALA A 61 -3.20 -6.81 -16.32
N LYS A 62 -2.93 -6.23 -15.15
CA LYS A 62 -2.26 -4.92 -15.01
C LYS A 62 -0.85 -4.95 -15.58
N ARG A 63 -0.05 -5.97 -15.26
CA ARG A 63 1.28 -6.16 -15.88
C ARG A 63 1.20 -6.28 -17.40
N ARG A 64 0.18 -6.98 -17.93
CA ARG A 64 -0.04 -7.06 -19.39
C ARG A 64 -0.39 -5.69 -20.00
N GLN A 65 -1.23 -4.90 -19.33
CA GLN A 65 -1.56 -3.54 -19.77
C GLN A 65 -0.32 -2.64 -19.74
N LEU A 66 0.52 -2.78 -18.71
CA LEU A 66 1.79 -2.07 -18.57
C LEU A 66 2.69 -2.34 -19.79
N THR A 67 2.95 -3.62 -20.09
CA THR A 67 3.76 -4.00 -21.27
C THR A 67 3.13 -3.54 -22.59
N GLN A 68 1.81 -3.51 -22.70
CA GLN A 68 1.13 -3.02 -23.90
C GLN A 68 1.31 -1.50 -24.07
N ALA A 69 1.19 -0.72 -22.99
CA ALA A 69 1.42 0.72 -23.01
C ALA A 69 2.88 1.05 -23.33
N GLU A 70 3.85 0.34 -22.74
CA GLU A 70 5.27 0.50 -23.07
C GLU A 70 5.57 0.24 -24.55
N ARG A 71 4.99 -0.85 -25.11
CA ARG A 71 5.12 -1.15 -26.54
C ARG A 71 4.52 -0.05 -27.40
N ARG A 72 3.36 0.48 -27.01
CA ARG A 72 2.70 1.57 -27.74
C ARG A 72 3.55 2.85 -27.73
N ILE A 73 4.13 3.21 -26.59
CA ILE A 73 5.06 4.35 -26.50
C ILE A 73 6.26 4.16 -27.44
N ALA A 74 6.87 2.97 -27.44
CA ALA A 74 7.99 2.67 -28.32
C ALA A 74 7.61 2.66 -29.82
N GLU A 75 6.36 2.30 -30.15
CA GLU A 75 5.82 2.44 -31.51
C GLU A 75 5.64 3.91 -31.88
N LEU A 76 5.08 4.72 -30.98
CA LEU A 76 4.93 6.17 -31.17
C LEU A 76 6.28 6.85 -31.40
N ASP A 77 7.32 6.48 -30.65
CA ASP A 77 8.68 7.01 -30.85
C ASP A 77 9.24 6.70 -32.26
N ARG A 78 8.92 5.52 -32.80
CA ARG A 78 9.35 5.13 -34.16
C ARG A 78 8.55 5.89 -35.22
N LEU A 79 7.24 6.06 -35.00
CA LEU A 79 6.39 6.84 -35.89
C LEU A 79 6.86 8.30 -35.93
N PHE A 80 7.13 8.89 -34.76
CA PHE A 80 7.59 10.27 -34.65
C PHE A 80 8.88 10.52 -35.44
N LYS A 81 9.88 9.63 -35.31
CA LYS A 81 11.14 9.71 -36.09
C LYS A 81 10.88 9.65 -37.59
N ARG A 82 10.02 8.74 -38.04
CA ARG A 82 9.69 8.58 -39.46
C ARG A 82 8.99 9.82 -40.04
N ILE A 83 8.10 10.43 -39.28
CA ILE A 83 7.32 11.59 -39.73
C ILE A 83 8.23 12.83 -39.78
N TYR A 84 9.17 12.94 -38.85
CA TYR A 84 10.23 13.94 -38.92
C TYR A 84 11.08 13.79 -40.19
N GLU A 85 11.51 12.57 -40.52
CA GLU A 85 12.24 12.28 -41.76
C GLU A 85 11.42 12.61 -43.01
N ASP A 86 10.13 12.28 -43.05
CA ASP A 86 9.25 12.59 -44.18
C ASP A 86 9.00 14.11 -44.31
N ASN A 87 8.95 14.85 -43.20
CA ASN A 87 8.88 16.32 -43.22
C ASN A 87 10.18 16.95 -43.76
N ALA A 88 11.34 16.51 -43.26
CA ALA A 88 12.64 17.00 -43.73
C ALA A 88 12.89 16.73 -45.22
N ASN A 89 12.33 15.64 -45.75
CA ASN A 89 12.37 15.29 -47.16
C ASN A 89 11.29 15.99 -48.02
N GLY A 90 10.45 16.86 -47.44
CA GLY A 90 9.39 17.60 -48.13
C GLY A 90 8.21 16.75 -48.60
N LYS A 91 8.09 15.50 -48.13
CA LYS A 91 6.94 14.62 -48.44
C LYS A 91 5.71 14.95 -47.59
N LEU A 92 5.93 15.64 -46.47
CA LEU A 92 4.90 16.10 -45.56
C LEU A 92 4.97 17.62 -45.46
N SER A 93 3.82 18.27 -45.29
CA SER A 93 3.79 19.71 -44.99
C SER A 93 3.96 19.96 -43.50
N ASP A 94 4.55 21.09 -43.13
CA ASP A 94 4.75 21.46 -41.73
C ASP A 94 3.44 21.48 -40.93
N SER A 95 2.34 21.92 -41.54
CA SER A 95 1.01 21.90 -40.89
C SER A 95 0.53 20.48 -40.56
N ARG A 96 0.82 19.49 -41.42
CA ARG A 96 0.48 18.08 -41.13
C ARG A 96 1.47 17.43 -40.16
N PHE A 97 2.74 17.82 -40.22
CA PHE A 97 3.74 17.41 -39.25
C PHE A 97 3.32 17.84 -37.84
N GLN A 98 2.96 19.12 -37.66
CA GLN A 98 2.54 19.65 -36.37
C GLN A 98 1.32 18.89 -35.83
N MET A 99 0.26 18.76 -36.63
CA MET A 99 -0.95 18.07 -36.22
C MET A 99 -0.68 16.62 -35.76
N LEU A 100 0.10 15.85 -36.53
CA LEU A 100 0.43 14.47 -36.17
C LEU A 100 1.37 14.39 -34.96
N SER A 101 2.30 15.33 -34.84
CA SER A 101 3.24 15.38 -33.71
C SER A 101 2.50 15.67 -32.42
N ASP A 102 1.60 16.65 -32.42
CA ASP A 102 0.77 17.01 -31.27
C ASP A 102 -0.08 15.81 -30.80
N ASP A 103 -0.73 15.11 -31.74
CA ASP A 103 -1.55 13.92 -31.44
C ASP A 103 -0.71 12.80 -30.77
N TYR A 104 0.51 12.56 -31.27
CA TYR A 104 1.39 11.53 -30.70
C TYR A 104 2.00 11.93 -29.37
N GLU A 105 2.38 13.19 -29.21
CA GLU A 105 2.88 13.70 -27.93
C GLU A 105 1.78 13.61 -26.86
N GLN A 106 0.54 13.97 -27.19
CA GLN A 106 -0.59 13.81 -26.29
C GLN A 106 -0.82 12.33 -25.93
N GLU A 107 -0.83 11.41 -26.90
CA GLU A 107 -1.01 9.99 -26.62
C GLU A 107 0.14 9.44 -25.75
N GLN A 108 1.38 9.89 -25.97
CA GLN A 108 2.52 9.51 -25.13
C GLN A 108 2.39 10.00 -23.69
N GLU A 109 1.92 11.23 -23.49
CA GLU A 109 1.70 11.80 -22.16
C GLU A 109 0.63 11.02 -21.39
N GLU A 110 -0.52 10.77 -22.01
CA GLU A 110 -1.61 9.97 -21.43
C GLU A 110 -1.15 8.54 -21.07
N LEU A 111 -0.36 7.91 -21.94
CA LEU A 111 0.19 6.58 -21.67
C LEU A 111 1.21 6.57 -20.53
N ARG A 112 2.04 7.61 -20.41
CA ARG A 112 3.02 7.75 -19.31
C ARG A 112 2.33 7.95 -17.97
N GLU A 113 1.29 8.79 -17.90
CA GLU A 113 0.49 8.96 -16.69
C GLU A 113 -0.17 7.65 -16.28
N LYS A 114 -0.76 6.93 -17.25
CA LYS A 114 -1.37 5.63 -17.00
C LYS A 114 -0.36 4.58 -16.52
N LEU A 115 0.85 4.59 -17.06
CA LEU A 115 1.94 3.72 -16.60
C LEU A 115 2.32 4.00 -15.15
N LEU A 116 2.44 5.28 -14.76
CA LEU A 116 2.73 5.65 -13.38
C LEU A 116 1.65 5.13 -12.43
N GLN A 117 0.38 5.36 -12.76
CA GLN A 117 -0.75 4.88 -11.95
C GLN A 117 -0.78 3.35 -11.84
N LEU A 118 -0.61 2.64 -12.96
CA LEU A 118 -0.57 1.18 -12.97
C LEU A 118 0.60 0.64 -12.14
N ASN A 119 1.77 1.27 -12.22
CA ASN A 119 2.95 0.84 -11.48
C ASN A 119 2.79 1.07 -9.96
N GLU A 120 2.25 2.22 -9.54
CA GLU A 120 1.90 2.46 -8.14
C GLU A 120 0.90 1.46 -7.60
N GLU A 121 -0.10 1.11 -8.39
CA GLU A 121 -1.13 0.15 -7.99
C GLU A 121 -0.59 -1.28 -7.89
N ILE A 122 0.27 -1.69 -8.83
CA ILE A 122 0.99 -2.97 -8.78
C ILE A 122 1.87 -3.02 -7.52
N ASN A 123 2.72 -2.01 -7.29
CA ASN A 123 3.60 -1.96 -6.12
C ASN A 123 2.81 -2.06 -4.82
N ARG A 124 1.71 -1.33 -4.70
CA ARG A 124 0.83 -1.38 -3.53
C ARG A 124 0.20 -2.76 -3.32
N GLN A 125 -0.19 -3.45 -4.39
CA GLN A 125 -0.73 -4.81 -4.31
C GLN A 125 0.35 -5.84 -3.96
N GLU A 126 1.58 -5.67 -4.46
CA GLU A 126 2.73 -6.54 -4.17
C GLU A 126 3.20 -6.39 -2.73
N GLU A 127 3.34 -5.15 -2.24
CA GLU A 127 3.66 -4.87 -0.84
C GLU A 127 2.67 -5.55 0.12
N GLN A 128 1.37 -5.54 -0.19
CA GLN A 128 0.36 -6.21 0.63
C GLN A 128 0.49 -7.74 0.64
N ALA A 129 0.94 -8.33 -0.47
CA ALA A 129 1.13 -9.78 -0.58
C ALA A 129 2.40 -10.23 0.15
N GLU A 130 3.51 -9.50 -0.03
CA GLU A 130 4.77 -9.78 0.67
C GLU A 130 4.67 -9.57 2.19
N ASN A 131 3.80 -8.64 2.64
CA ASN A 131 3.63 -8.35 4.05
C ASN A 131 3.12 -9.56 4.86
N ILE A 132 2.32 -10.47 4.27
CA ILE A 132 1.81 -11.63 5.02
C ILE A 132 2.91 -12.63 5.36
N GLU A 133 3.72 -13.04 4.38
CA GLU A 133 4.81 -13.99 4.64
C GLU A 133 5.93 -13.35 5.47
N ARG A 134 6.19 -12.05 5.27
CA ARG A 134 7.10 -11.29 6.12
C ARG A 134 6.59 -11.22 7.56
N PHE A 135 5.30 -10.98 7.77
CA PHE A 135 4.69 -10.95 9.09
C PHE A 135 4.78 -12.32 9.79
N ILE A 136 4.50 -13.42 9.08
CA ILE A 136 4.65 -14.76 9.65
C ILE A 136 6.11 -15.05 10.03
N SER A 137 7.07 -14.63 9.20
CA SER A 137 8.49 -14.75 9.52
C SER A 137 8.86 -13.97 10.79
N LYS A 138 8.29 -12.77 10.97
CA LYS A 138 8.47 -11.95 12.18
C LYS A 138 7.81 -12.54 13.42
N VAL A 139 6.65 -13.17 13.27
CA VAL A 139 6.01 -13.94 14.35
C VAL A 139 6.95 -15.04 14.86
N HIS A 140 7.64 -15.75 13.96
CA HIS A 140 8.63 -16.76 14.35
C HIS A 140 9.85 -16.16 15.05
N GLU A 141 10.32 -15.00 14.61
CA GLU A 141 11.44 -14.28 15.25
C GLU A 141 11.11 -13.83 16.69
N TYR A 142 9.83 -13.55 16.99
CA TYR A 142 9.37 -13.00 18.26
C TYR A 142 8.53 -13.96 19.11
N LEU A 143 8.58 -15.27 18.82
CA LEU A 143 7.88 -16.32 19.57
C LEU A 143 8.16 -16.27 21.09
N ASP A 144 9.43 -16.10 21.45
CA ASP A 144 9.92 -16.05 22.83
C ASP A 144 10.24 -14.62 23.29
N MET A 145 9.52 -13.62 22.76
CA MET A 145 9.74 -12.23 23.16
C MET A 145 9.36 -11.99 24.63
N ASP A 146 10.35 -11.59 25.42
CA ASP A 146 10.19 -11.24 26.85
C ASP A 146 9.92 -9.75 27.10
N GLU A 147 10.26 -8.86 26.15
CA GLU A 147 10.12 -7.41 26.29
C GLU A 147 9.60 -6.71 25.03
N LEU A 148 8.78 -5.69 25.22
CA LEU A 148 8.30 -4.83 24.15
C LEU A 148 9.40 -3.85 23.72
N THR A 149 10.14 -4.20 22.67
CA THR A 149 11.16 -3.30 22.10
C THR A 149 10.59 -2.40 21.00
N PRO A 150 11.19 -1.22 20.75
CA PRO A 150 10.80 -0.38 19.63
C PRO A 150 10.88 -1.10 18.27
N ALA A 151 11.81 -2.06 18.12
CA ALA A 151 11.94 -2.86 16.91
C ALA A 151 10.70 -3.73 16.68
N VAL A 152 10.23 -4.43 17.72
CA VAL A 152 9.01 -5.26 17.64
C VAL A 152 7.80 -4.40 17.31
N LEU A 153 7.66 -3.23 17.93
CA LEU A 153 6.54 -2.33 17.64
C LEU A 153 6.54 -1.89 16.17
N ASN A 154 7.70 -1.50 15.64
CA ASN A 154 7.80 -1.09 14.24
C ASN A 154 7.54 -2.24 13.26
N ASP A 155 7.91 -3.46 13.62
CA ASP A 155 7.74 -4.64 12.76
C ASP A 155 6.33 -5.25 12.82
N MET A 156 5.66 -5.17 13.97
CA MET A 156 4.42 -5.91 14.24
C MET A 156 3.17 -5.01 14.35
N VAL A 157 3.32 -3.72 14.60
CA VAL A 157 2.19 -2.81 14.87
C VAL A 157 2.18 -1.65 13.87
N LYS A 158 1.09 -1.53 13.11
CA LYS A 158 0.91 -0.42 12.17
C LYS A 158 0.54 0.89 12.87
N ALA A 159 -0.40 0.82 13.81
CA ALA A 159 -0.87 1.95 14.58
C ALA A 159 -1.61 1.47 15.82
N VAL A 160 -1.53 2.23 16.92
CA VAL A 160 -2.36 1.99 18.11
C VAL A 160 -3.34 3.15 18.25
N TYR A 161 -4.63 2.84 18.21
CA TYR A 161 -5.70 3.80 18.39
C TYR A 161 -6.21 3.73 19.82
N VAL A 162 -6.10 4.87 20.52
CA VAL A 162 -6.59 5.02 21.89
C VAL A 162 -7.85 5.86 21.83
N HIS A 163 -8.97 5.28 22.26
CA HIS A 163 -10.27 5.94 22.24
C HIS A 163 -10.51 6.76 23.50
N MET A 164 -11.58 7.54 23.49
CA MET A 164 -12.00 8.32 24.65
C MET A 164 -12.33 7.38 25.82
N PRO A 165 -11.92 7.72 27.06
CA PRO A 165 -12.28 6.91 28.22
C PRO A 165 -13.79 7.02 28.50
N GLU A 166 -14.40 5.87 28.77
CA GLU A 166 -15.76 5.77 29.26
C GLU A 166 -15.75 5.45 30.76
N THR A 167 -16.80 5.85 31.48
CA THR A 167 -16.94 5.53 32.89
C THR A 167 -18.08 4.53 33.03
N SER A 168 -17.75 3.28 33.31
CA SER A 168 -18.72 2.20 33.52
C SER A 168 -18.57 1.70 34.97
N ASN A 169 -19.68 1.59 35.69
CA ASN A 169 -19.71 1.06 37.07
C ASN A 169 -18.71 1.68 38.07
N GLY A 170 -18.39 2.98 37.92
CA GLY A 170 -17.44 3.69 38.78
C GLY A 170 -15.96 3.44 38.46
N HIS A 171 -15.67 2.63 37.45
CA HIS A 171 -14.33 2.41 36.92
C HIS A 171 -14.15 3.15 35.59
N ARG A 172 -12.92 3.59 35.34
CA ARG A 172 -12.54 4.21 34.07
C ARG A 172 -12.11 3.11 33.10
N GLU A 173 -12.87 2.92 32.03
CA GLU A 173 -12.56 2.02 30.93
C GLU A 173 -12.09 2.81 29.72
N GLN A 174 -11.20 2.24 28.92
CA GLN A 174 -10.69 2.91 27.72
C GLN A 174 -10.38 1.86 26.66
N GLN A 175 -11.03 1.98 25.51
CA GLN A 175 -10.81 1.06 24.39
C GLN A 175 -9.49 1.39 23.69
N ILE A 176 -8.76 0.33 23.34
CA ILE A 176 -7.52 0.39 22.57
C ILE A 176 -7.67 -0.58 21.41
N ASP A 177 -7.48 -0.08 20.19
CA ASP A 177 -7.38 -0.91 18.99
C ASP A 177 -5.91 -0.93 18.54
N ILE A 178 -5.37 -2.12 18.29
CA ILE A 178 -3.96 -2.39 17.94
C ILE A 178 -3.90 -3.02 16.54
#